data_AF-A0A1B0D4S4-F1
#
_entry.id   AF-A0A1B0D4S4-F1
#
_cell.length_a   1.000
_cell.length_b   1.000
_cell.length_c   1.000
_cell.angle_alpha   90.00
_cell.angle_beta   90.00
_cell.angle_gamma   90.00
#
_symmetry.space_group_name_H-M   'P 1'
#
loop_
_entity.id
_entity.type
_entity.pdbx_description
1 polymer ?
#
loop_
_entity_poly.entity_id
_entity_poly.type
_entity_poly.pdbx_seq_one_letter_code
_entity_poly.pdbx_strand_id
1 'polypeptide(L)'
;MKNVCKRIDAICQRILNRGFMKMIRLHGINMKKIKSKLPRRESERRNHPLARHSDILTCIETRISMLTMTYGKYIEAKLCCFIPGKVIDEVLRLLRLVQETTLQVRSHEILQELRDISSMAIEHFDEKICMALKKTFIETTKQRLPPASNFTQILTESVLVTDFNNARQSSGSQSPQCVVRNRQDCATARRNRLSIAKMQSHYSKAMNKVNRLVNLQNKQ
;
A
#
# COMPACT_ATOMS: atom_id res chain seq x y z
N MET A 1 10.85 22.94 12.67
CA MET A 1 11.30 21.70 12.01
C MET A 1 12.41 22.03 11.03
N LYS A 2 13.55 21.34 11.11
CA LYS A 2 14.69 21.55 10.19
C LYS A 2 14.22 21.29 8.75
N ASN A 3 14.63 22.16 7.82
CA ASN A 3 14.29 22.06 6.39
C ASN A 3 14.85 20.78 5.79
N VAL A 4 14.13 19.66 5.92
CA VAL A 4 14.33 18.50 5.05
C VAL A 4 14.06 18.96 3.62
N CYS A 5 14.87 18.51 2.67
CA CYS A 5 14.64 18.82 1.26
C CYS A 5 13.19 18.47 0.89
N LYS A 6 12.37 19.47 0.56
CA LYS A 6 10.95 19.30 0.20
C LYS A 6 10.73 18.24 -0.88
N ARG A 7 11.73 18.05 -1.75
CA ARG A 7 11.73 17.02 -2.78
C ARG A 7 11.87 15.60 -2.21
N ILE A 8 12.73 15.39 -1.20
CA ILE A 8 12.88 14.10 -0.53
C ILE A 8 11.59 13.76 0.19
N ASP A 9 11.03 14.72 0.94
CA ASP A 9 9.76 14.53 1.64
C ASP A 9 8.63 14.14 0.68
N ALA A 10 8.49 14.84 -0.45
CA ALA A 10 7.52 14.50 -1.49
C ALA A 10 7.77 13.14 -2.18
N ILE A 11 9.01 12.66 -2.23
CA ILE A 11 9.33 11.32 -2.76
C ILE A 11 8.94 10.26 -1.72
N CYS A 12 9.38 10.41 -0.47
CA CYS A 12 9.07 9.51 0.62
C CYS A 12 7.55 9.39 0.83
N GLN A 13 6.84 10.52 0.84
CA GLN A 13 5.39 10.55 0.90
C GLN A 13 4.74 9.70 -0.19
N ARG A 14 5.17 9.86 -1.45
CA ARG A 14 4.63 9.08 -2.57
C ARG A 14 4.93 7.59 -2.44
N ILE A 15 6.13 7.23 -2.00
CA ILE A 15 6.53 5.83 -1.81
C ILE A 15 5.70 5.18 -0.71
N LEU A 16 5.59 5.83 0.44
CA LEU A 16 4.89 5.30 1.61
C LEU A 16 3.37 5.22 1.38
N ASN A 17 2.76 6.25 0.80
CA ASN A 17 1.33 6.21 0.46
C ASN A 17 1.03 5.12 -0.57
N ARG A 18 1.90 4.94 -1.58
CA ARG A 18 1.77 3.84 -2.53
C ARG A 18 1.93 2.48 -1.84
N GLY A 19 2.88 2.35 -0.92
CA GLY A 19 3.09 1.15 -0.12
C GLY A 19 1.85 0.78 0.70
N PHE A 20 1.26 1.77 1.36
CA PHE A 20 0.04 1.62 2.15
C PHE A 20 -1.14 1.11 1.30
N MET A 21 -1.41 1.75 0.16
CA MET A 21 -2.46 1.31 -0.76
C MET A 21 -2.19 -0.09 -1.33
N LYS A 22 -0.92 -0.40 -1.63
CA LYS A 22 -0.51 -1.73 -2.10
C LYS A 22 -0.79 -2.81 -1.05
N MET A 23 -0.47 -2.53 0.22
CA MET A 23 -0.74 -3.41 1.34
C MET A 23 -2.24 -3.73 1.47
N ILE A 24 -3.09 -2.69 1.47
CA ILE A 24 -4.56 -2.86 1.57
C ILE A 24 -5.07 -3.75 0.43
N ARG A 25 -4.67 -3.44 -0.80
CA ARG A 25 -5.08 -4.22 -1.99
C ARG A 25 -4.61 -5.67 -1.92
N LEU A 26 -3.35 -5.90 -1.54
CA LEU A 26 -2.79 -7.25 -1.46
C LEU A 26 -3.50 -8.08 -0.39
N HIS A 27 -3.79 -7.47 0.75
CA HIS A 27 -4.57 -8.10 1.81
C HIS A 27 -5.96 -8.53 1.30
N GLY A 28 -6.71 -7.64 0.65
CA GLY A 28 -8.03 -7.96 0.11
C GLY A 28 -8.02 -9.11 -0.91
N ILE A 29 -7.02 -9.16 -1.80
CA ILE A 29 -6.83 -10.27 -2.75
C ILE A 29 -6.59 -11.59 -2.00
N ASN A 30 -5.72 -11.59 -1.00
CA ASN A 30 -5.40 -12.79 -0.21
C ASN A 30 -6.61 -13.29 0.56
N MET A 31 -7.30 -12.37 1.24
CA MET A 31 -8.47 -12.69 2.04
C MET A 31 -9.57 -13.29 1.16
N LYS A 32 -9.86 -12.70 0.00
CA LYS A 32 -10.85 -13.23 -0.96
C LYS A 32 -10.46 -14.63 -1.45
N LYS A 33 -9.18 -14.85 -1.80
CA LYS A 33 -8.66 -16.14 -2.27
C LYS A 33 -8.75 -17.24 -1.21
N ILE A 34 -8.52 -16.92 0.06
CA ILE A 34 -8.65 -17.89 1.16
C ILE A 34 -10.12 -18.14 1.45
N LYS A 35 -10.93 -17.09 1.64
CA LYS A 35 -12.38 -17.22 1.93
C LYS A 35 -13.13 -18.01 0.86
N SER A 36 -12.76 -17.89 -0.42
CA SER A 36 -13.41 -18.66 -1.50
C SER A 36 -13.12 -20.17 -1.48
N LYS A 37 -12.09 -20.60 -0.73
CA LYS A 37 -11.73 -22.01 -0.56
C LYS A 37 -12.22 -22.61 0.76
N LEU A 38 -12.76 -21.78 1.66
CA LEU A 38 -13.25 -22.25 2.96
C LEU A 38 -14.67 -22.80 2.84
N PRO A 39 -15.01 -23.87 3.59
CA PRO A 39 -16.38 -24.33 3.74
C PRO A 39 -17.28 -23.21 4.30
N ARG A 40 -18.55 -23.20 3.89
CA ARG A 40 -19.53 -22.23 4.41
C ARG A 40 -19.84 -22.47 5.89
N ARG A 41 -19.94 -23.73 6.32
CA ARG A 41 -20.24 -24.11 7.71
C ARG A 41 -19.03 -23.88 8.62
N GLU A 42 -19.28 -23.29 9.79
CA GLU A 42 -18.25 -22.94 10.78
C GLU A 42 -17.55 -24.19 11.36
N SER A 43 -18.31 -25.26 11.64
CA SER A 43 -17.76 -26.52 12.16
C SER A 43 -16.75 -27.16 11.19
N GLU A 44 -17.03 -27.15 9.89
CA GLU A 44 -16.14 -27.66 8.85
C GLU A 44 -14.95 -26.72 8.61
N ARG A 45 -15.18 -25.41 8.71
CA ARG A 45 -14.15 -24.38 8.58
C ARG A 45 -13.08 -24.51 9.66
N ARG A 46 -13.44 -24.74 10.93
CA ARG A 46 -12.45 -24.87 12.03
C ARG A 46 -11.45 -26.01 11.83
N ASN A 47 -11.87 -27.07 11.14
CA ASN A 47 -11.03 -28.23 10.86
C ASN A 47 -10.27 -28.11 9.52
N HIS A 48 -10.48 -27.04 8.75
CA HIS A 48 -9.89 -26.86 7.44
C HIS A 48 -8.42 -26.39 7.53
N PRO A 49 -7.49 -26.91 6.70
CA PRO A 49 -6.09 -26.51 6.74
C PRO A 49 -5.84 -24.99 6.58
N LEU A 50 -6.69 -24.31 5.79
CA LEU A 50 -6.60 -22.86 5.56
C LEU A 50 -7.28 -22.00 6.65
N ALA A 51 -7.93 -22.58 7.66
CA ALA A 51 -8.60 -21.83 8.72
C ALA A 51 -7.62 -20.88 9.43
N ARG A 52 -6.45 -21.42 9.81
CA ARG A 52 -5.38 -20.65 10.44
C ARG A 52 -4.89 -19.49 9.56
N HIS A 53 -4.83 -19.68 8.24
CA HIS A 53 -4.43 -18.60 7.32
C HIS A 53 -5.50 -17.50 7.29
N SER A 54 -6.78 -17.87 7.33
CA SER A 54 -7.89 -16.92 7.44
C SER A 54 -7.80 -16.11 8.73
N ASP A 55 -7.56 -16.77 9.87
CA ASP A 55 -7.45 -16.11 11.18
C ASP A 55 -6.29 -15.10 11.20
N ILE A 56 -5.11 -15.51 10.70
CA ILE A 56 -3.95 -14.62 10.57
C ILE A 56 -4.28 -13.41 9.69
N LEU A 57 -4.93 -13.62 8.55
CA LEU A 57 -5.35 -12.53 7.68
C LEU A 57 -6.35 -11.61 8.40
N THR A 58 -7.30 -12.14 9.15
CA THR A 58 -8.24 -11.32 9.93
C THR A 58 -7.54 -10.49 11.00
N CYS A 59 -6.52 -11.04 11.67
CA CYS A 59 -5.70 -10.26 12.59
C CYS A 59 -4.95 -9.12 11.88
N ILE A 60 -4.41 -9.37 10.69
CA ILE A 60 -3.76 -8.34 9.86
C ILE A 60 -4.79 -7.28 9.41
N GLU A 61 -6.00 -7.69 9.03
CA GLU A 61 -7.11 -6.82 8.63
C GLU A 61 -7.43 -5.80 9.72
N THR A 62 -7.52 -6.24 10.98
CA THR A 62 -7.75 -5.35 12.12
C THR A 62 -6.69 -4.26 12.21
N ARG A 63 -5.41 -4.61 12.02
CA ARG A 63 -4.31 -3.62 12.08
C ARG A 63 -4.34 -2.67 10.89
N ILE A 64 -4.60 -3.16 9.68
CA ILE A 64 -4.76 -2.33 8.49
C ILE A 64 -5.91 -1.32 8.68
N SER A 65 -7.03 -1.74 9.25
CA SER A 65 -8.20 -0.88 9.50
C SER A 65 -7.89 0.22 10.53
N MET A 66 -7.17 -0.10 11.61
CA MET A 66 -6.74 0.92 12.58
C MET A 66 -5.82 1.96 11.93
N LEU A 67 -4.79 1.51 11.21
CA LEU A 67 -3.87 2.41 10.50
C LEU A 67 -4.61 3.28 9.48
N THR A 68 -5.58 2.70 8.79
CA THR A 68 -6.43 3.39 7.82
C THR A 68 -7.25 4.49 8.49
N MET A 69 -7.90 4.18 9.62
CA MET A 69 -8.67 5.15 10.37
C MET A 69 -7.79 6.31 10.88
N THR A 70 -6.59 6.01 11.36
CA THR A 70 -5.64 7.01 11.87
C THR A 70 -5.09 7.91 10.76
N TYR A 71 -4.59 7.33 9.66
CA TYR A 71 -3.83 8.07 8.66
C TYR A 71 -4.64 8.47 7.42
N GLY A 72 -5.74 7.79 7.11
CA GLY A 72 -6.46 7.87 5.82
C GLY A 72 -6.76 9.31 5.39
N LYS A 73 -7.43 10.08 6.25
CA LYS A 73 -7.78 11.49 5.97
C LYS A 73 -6.57 12.39 5.69
N TYR A 74 -5.42 12.11 6.32
CA TYR A 74 -4.19 12.88 6.11
C TYR A 74 -3.44 12.45 4.85
N ILE A 75 -3.55 11.18 4.46
CA ILE A 75 -3.02 10.66 3.20
C ILE A 75 -3.78 11.31 2.04
N GLU A 76 -5.11 11.36 2.10
CA GLU A 76 -5.96 11.98 1.08
C GLU A 76 -5.70 13.47 0.90
N ALA A 77 -5.55 14.19 2.01
CA ALA A 77 -5.18 15.60 2.01
C ALA A 77 -3.71 15.86 1.60
N LYS A 78 -2.92 14.80 1.33
CA LYS A 78 -1.48 14.86 1.03
C LYS A 78 -0.66 15.57 2.12
N LEU A 79 -1.11 15.45 3.37
CA LEU A 79 -0.52 16.14 4.52
C LEU A 79 0.48 15.29 5.30
N CYS A 80 0.45 13.96 5.16
CA CYS A 80 1.37 13.09 5.89
C CYS A 80 2.20 12.19 4.97
N CYS A 81 3.44 11.95 5.37
CA CYS A 81 4.34 10.92 4.88
C CYS A 81 4.70 9.92 5.99
N PHE A 82 4.13 10.06 7.19
CA PHE A 82 4.63 9.46 8.43
C PHE A 82 4.09 8.07 8.73
N ILE A 83 3.60 7.33 7.73
CA ILE A 83 3.32 5.91 7.94
C ILE A 83 4.68 5.25 8.13
N PRO A 84 4.99 4.64 9.29
CA PRO A 84 6.32 4.08 9.47
C PRO A 84 6.53 2.98 8.45
N GLY A 85 7.57 3.13 7.60
CA GLY A 85 7.86 2.18 6.52
C GLY A 85 7.98 0.75 7.04
N LYS A 86 8.53 0.59 8.26
CA LYS A 86 8.62 -0.70 8.96
C LYS A 86 7.25 -1.37 9.16
N VAL A 87 6.18 -0.64 9.44
CA VAL A 87 4.81 -1.20 9.55
C VAL A 87 4.35 -1.74 8.20
N ILE A 88 4.57 -0.98 7.12
CA ILE A 88 4.21 -1.40 5.75
C ILE A 88 4.99 -2.65 5.36
N ASP A 89 6.30 -2.65 5.61
CA ASP A 89 7.19 -3.76 5.27
C ASP A 89 6.78 -5.03 6.03
N GLU A 90 6.44 -4.91 7.31
CA GLU A 90 6.02 -6.03 8.15
C GLU A 90 4.70 -6.64 7.66
N VAL A 91 3.71 -5.82 7.32
CA VAL A 91 2.45 -6.32 6.75
C VAL A 91 2.70 -7.00 5.40
N LEU A 92 3.49 -6.38 4.52
CA LEU A 92 3.80 -6.98 3.20
C LEU A 92 4.61 -8.27 3.32
N ARG A 93 5.44 -8.41 4.36
CA ARG A 93 6.17 -9.64 4.68
C ARG A 93 5.20 -10.72 5.15
N LEU A 94 4.32 -10.39 6.08
CA LEU A 94 3.27 -11.29 6.58
C LEU A 94 2.33 -11.77 5.48
N LEU A 95 1.87 -10.87 4.60
CA LEU A 95 1.00 -11.23 3.48
C LEU A 95 1.67 -12.18 2.49
N ARG A 96 2.99 -12.08 2.30
CA ARG A 96 3.78 -13.02 1.48
C ARG A 96 3.95 -14.36 2.19
N LEU A 97 4.26 -14.34 3.49
CA LEU A 97 4.41 -15.55 4.29
C LEU A 97 3.15 -16.42 4.28
N VAL A 98 1.97 -15.80 4.40
CA VAL A 98 0.67 -16.50 4.32
C VAL A 98 0.41 -17.10 2.94
N GLN A 99 0.97 -16.54 1.86
CA GLN A 99 0.84 -17.10 0.51
C GLN A 99 1.79 -18.26 0.24
N GLU A 100 3.01 -18.19 0.78
CA GLU A 100 4.13 -19.09 0.46
C GLU A 100 4.20 -20.31 1.38
N THR A 101 3.71 -20.19 2.61
CA THR A 101 3.93 -21.22 3.65
C THR A 101 2.67 -22.04 3.90
N THR A 102 2.80 -23.37 3.92
CA THR A 102 1.78 -24.34 4.38
C THR A 102 2.01 -24.80 5.83
N LEU A 103 3.05 -24.30 6.49
CA LEU A 103 3.58 -24.77 7.78
C LEU A 103 3.20 -23.88 8.97
N GLN A 104 3.20 -24.49 10.16
CA GLN A 104 3.00 -23.86 11.48
C GLN A 104 4.06 -22.78 11.78
N VAL A 105 3.96 -21.63 11.14
CA VAL A 105 4.67 -20.43 11.57
C VAL A 105 4.20 -20.09 12.98
N ARG A 106 5.10 -19.63 13.86
CA ARG A 106 4.77 -19.01 15.15
C ARG A 106 4.04 -17.69 14.93
N SER A 107 2.79 -17.79 14.46
CA SER A 107 1.97 -16.65 14.06
C SER A 107 1.71 -15.70 15.22
N HIS A 108 1.74 -16.18 16.47
CA HIS A 108 1.55 -15.35 17.66
C HIS A 108 2.67 -14.32 17.85
N GLU A 109 3.95 -14.70 17.77
CA GLU A 109 5.11 -13.80 17.90
C GLU A 109 5.09 -12.74 16.80
N ILE A 110 4.86 -13.16 15.54
CA ILE A 110 4.91 -12.23 14.41
C ILE A 110 3.70 -11.26 14.41
N LEU A 111 2.50 -11.77 14.71
CA LEU A 111 1.33 -10.91 14.84
C LEU A 111 1.43 -9.99 16.06
N GLN A 112 2.22 -10.35 17.08
CA GLN A 112 2.53 -9.49 18.20
C GLN A 112 3.48 -8.37 17.79
N GLU A 113 4.59 -8.69 17.10
CA GLU A 113 5.48 -7.65 16.56
C GLU A 113 4.71 -6.66 15.68
N LEU A 114 3.84 -7.15 14.77
CA LEU A 114 3.01 -6.29 13.95
C LEU A 114 2.12 -5.38 14.80
N ARG A 115 1.49 -5.91 15.86
CA ARG A 115 0.66 -5.12 16.78
C ARG A 115 1.49 -4.04 17.47
N ASP A 116 2.63 -4.40 18.03
CA ASP A 116 3.47 -3.49 18.81
C ASP A 116 3.96 -2.33 17.94
N ILE A 117 4.54 -2.62 16.76
CA ILE A 117 5.04 -1.56 15.87
C ILE A 117 3.92 -0.66 15.34
N SER A 118 2.71 -1.19 15.11
CA SER A 118 1.60 -0.37 14.63
C SER A 118 0.93 0.42 15.75
N SER A 119 0.96 -0.07 17.00
CA SER A 119 0.50 0.71 18.16
C SER A 119 1.46 1.87 18.45
N MET A 120 2.77 1.60 18.47
CA MET A 120 3.79 2.64 18.61
C MET A 120 3.70 3.70 17.51
N ALA A 121 3.40 3.29 16.28
CA ALA A 121 3.20 4.20 15.16
C ALA A 121 2.01 5.16 15.37
N ILE A 122 0.88 4.60 15.82
CA ILE A 122 -0.36 5.35 16.04
C ILE A 122 -0.19 6.31 17.21
N GLU A 123 0.37 5.84 18.33
CA GLU A 123 0.62 6.64 19.53
C GLU A 123 1.55 7.83 19.22
N HIS A 124 2.68 7.56 18.55
CA HIS A 124 3.60 8.63 18.15
C HIS A 124 2.91 9.66 17.23
N PHE A 125 2.07 9.18 16.31
CA PHE A 125 1.31 10.07 15.45
C PHE A 125 0.35 10.95 16.25
N ASP A 126 -0.46 10.36 17.12
CA ASP A 126 -1.49 11.07 17.88
C ASP A 126 -0.87 12.09 18.84
N GLU A 127 0.22 11.75 19.52
CA GLU A 127 0.88 12.64 20.46
C GLU A 127 1.70 13.76 19.82
N LYS A 128 2.51 13.42 18.80
CA LYS A 128 3.58 14.31 18.32
C LYS A 128 3.26 14.98 16.99
N ILE A 129 2.37 14.40 16.19
CA ILE A 129 2.17 14.80 14.79
C ILE A 129 0.75 15.31 14.53
N CYS A 130 -0.26 14.65 15.09
CA CYS A 130 -1.67 14.84 14.78
C CYS A 130 -2.13 16.28 15.05
N MET A 131 -1.68 16.90 16.15
CA MET A 131 -2.02 18.29 16.48
C MET A 131 -1.52 19.29 15.43
N ALA A 132 -0.27 19.16 15.00
CA ALA A 132 0.30 20.03 13.98
C ALA A 132 -0.42 19.86 12.63
N LEU A 133 -0.71 18.61 12.24
CA LEU A 133 -1.40 18.31 10.99
C LEU A 133 -2.88 18.71 11.01
N LYS A 134 -3.58 18.64 12.16
CA LYS A 134 -4.97 19.07 12.29
C LYS A 134 -5.12 20.56 11.97
N LYS A 135 -4.19 21.39 12.43
CA LYS A 135 -4.18 22.83 12.12
C LYS A 135 -4.06 23.06 10.62
N THR A 136 -3.07 22.44 9.98
CA THR A 136 -2.86 22.53 8.52
C THR A 136 -4.03 21.94 7.73
N PHE A 137 -4.63 20.85 8.20
CA PHE A 137 -5.81 20.24 7.59
C PHE A 137 -7.00 21.20 7.61
N ILE A 138 -7.30 21.83 8.74
CA ILE A 138 -8.39 22.82 8.84
C ILE A 138 -8.15 24.00 7.91
N GLU A 139 -6.91 24.52 7.84
CA GLU A 139 -6.54 25.62 6.94
C GLU A 139 -6.73 25.22 5.45
N THR A 140 -6.32 24.01 5.08
CA THR A 140 -6.42 23.50 3.70
C THR A 140 -7.87 23.20 3.30
N THR A 141 -8.68 22.69 4.23
CA THR A 141 -10.08 22.29 3.98
C THR A 141 -11.04 23.49 3.99
N LYS A 142 -10.75 24.56 4.75
CA LYS A 142 -11.54 25.82 4.67
C LYS A 142 -11.49 26.48 3.27
N GLN A 143 -10.46 26.20 2.47
CA GLN A 143 -10.35 26.70 1.10
C GLN A 143 -11.00 25.79 0.04
N ARG A 144 -11.54 24.61 0.40
CA ARG A 144 -12.16 23.67 -0.55
C ARG A 144 -13.41 22.99 0.03
N LEU A 145 -14.58 23.35 -0.49
CA LEU A 145 -15.78 22.49 -0.52
C LEU A 145 -16.12 22.27 -2.01
N PRO A 146 -16.35 21.01 -2.46
CA PRO A 146 -17.48 20.16 -2.08
C PRO A 146 -17.08 18.83 -1.40
N PRO A 147 -18.04 18.02 -0.89
CA PRO A 147 -17.75 16.81 -0.13
C PRO A 147 -17.15 15.74 -1.04
N ALA A 148 -15.93 15.30 -0.74
CA ALA A 148 -15.25 14.29 -1.54
C ALA A 148 -15.64 12.87 -1.11
N SER A 149 -15.96 12.09 -2.13
CA SER A 149 -16.22 10.66 -2.14
C SER A 149 -15.06 9.86 -1.52
N ASN A 150 -15.24 9.50 -0.26
CA ASN A 150 -15.11 8.17 0.33
C ASN A 150 -13.81 7.35 0.08
N PHE A 151 -12.74 7.59 0.87
CA PHE A 151 -11.79 6.51 1.24
C PHE A 151 -12.52 5.30 1.81
N THR A 152 -13.61 5.57 2.52
CA THR A 152 -14.56 4.60 3.04
C THR A 152 -15.12 3.71 1.93
N GLN A 153 -15.30 4.21 0.70
CA GLN A 153 -15.72 3.35 -0.42
C GLN A 153 -14.60 2.41 -0.85
N ILE A 154 -13.32 2.78 -0.82
CA ILE A 154 -12.24 1.84 -1.15
C ILE A 154 -12.16 0.70 -0.11
N LEU A 155 -12.47 0.99 1.15
CA LEU A 155 -12.56 -0.02 2.21
C LEU A 155 -13.84 -0.86 2.09
N THR A 156 -14.98 -0.23 1.83
CA THR A 156 -16.26 -0.92 1.67
C THR A 156 -16.30 -1.73 0.37
N GLU A 157 -15.65 -1.29 -0.71
CA GLU A 157 -15.54 -1.95 -2.02
C GLU A 157 -14.48 -3.07 -2.00
N SER A 158 -13.58 -3.07 -1.01
CA SER A 158 -12.75 -4.24 -0.69
C SER A 158 -13.43 -5.24 0.25
N VAL A 159 -14.50 -4.84 0.95
CA VAL A 159 -15.29 -5.70 1.86
C VAL A 159 -16.60 -6.19 1.22
N LEU A 160 -17.17 -5.48 0.24
CA LEU A 160 -18.39 -5.81 -0.49
C LEU A 160 -18.21 -5.48 -1.99
N VAL A 161 -18.67 -6.38 -2.86
CA VAL A 161 -18.72 -6.28 -4.34
C VAL A 161 -17.55 -6.93 -5.10
N THR A 162 -17.69 -8.24 -5.26
CA THR A 162 -17.81 -8.86 -6.59
C THR A 162 -18.57 -7.96 -7.57
N ASP A 163 -17.88 -7.46 -8.59
CA ASP A 163 -18.43 -7.38 -9.95
C ASP A 163 -17.31 -7.60 -10.97
N PHE A 164 -16.98 -8.87 -11.15
CA PHE A 164 -16.33 -9.39 -12.35
C PHE A 164 -16.77 -10.84 -12.53
N ASN A 165 -18.03 -11.02 -12.93
CA ASN A 165 -18.46 -12.17 -13.72
C ASN A 165 -19.78 -11.88 -14.43
N ASN A 166 -19.71 -11.15 -15.54
CA ASN A 166 -20.72 -11.27 -16.59
C ASN A 166 -20.13 -10.86 -17.94
N ALA A 167 -19.44 -11.78 -18.59
CA ALA A 167 -19.21 -11.76 -20.03
C ALA A 167 -18.69 -13.12 -20.50
N ARG A 168 -19.58 -14.12 -20.58
CA ARG A 168 -19.52 -15.12 -21.66
C ARG A 168 -20.88 -15.78 -21.89
N GLN A 169 -21.32 -15.62 -23.14
CA GLN A 169 -22.45 -16.27 -23.84
C GLN A 169 -23.82 -15.60 -23.72
N SER A 170 -24.12 -14.69 -24.67
CA SER A 170 -25.08 -14.94 -25.75
C SER A 170 -25.17 -13.74 -26.71
N SER A 171 -24.84 -13.98 -27.97
CA SER A 171 -25.32 -13.39 -29.24
C SER A 171 -26.16 -12.09 -29.21
N GLY A 172 -25.75 -11.10 -30.03
CA GLY A 172 -26.65 -10.02 -30.50
C GLY A 172 -25.96 -8.70 -30.84
N SER A 173 -25.78 -8.47 -32.12
CA SER A 173 -25.36 -7.27 -32.88
C SER A 173 -25.73 -5.85 -32.38
N GLN A 174 -24.79 -4.91 -32.66
CA GLN A 174 -24.92 -3.47 -33.08
C GLN A 174 -24.31 -2.34 -32.20
N SER A 175 -23.06 -1.97 -32.52
CA SER A 175 -22.55 -0.59 -32.82
C SER A 175 -22.49 0.53 -31.71
N PRO A 176 -21.73 1.64 -31.87
CA PRO A 176 -20.59 1.94 -30.98
C PRO A 176 -20.59 3.34 -30.33
N GLN A 177 -20.37 3.45 -29.01
CA GLN A 177 -19.85 4.70 -28.43
C GLN A 177 -19.20 4.53 -27.04
N CYS A 178 -18.18 5.36 -26.80
CA CYS A 178 -17.46 5.65 -25.54
C CYS A 178 -16.25 4.78 -25.10
N VAL A 179 -15.17 4.82 -25.89
CA VAL A 179 -13.80 4.52 -25.41
C VAL A 179 -13.04 5.85 -25.18
N VAL A 180 -13.33 6.56 -24.08
CA VAL A 180 -12.51 7.73 -23.68
C VAL A 180 -12.41 7.80 -22.15
N ARG A 181 -11.62 6.91 -21.53
CA ARG A 181 -10.99 7.13 -20.20
C ARG A 181 -10.09 5.95 -19.81
N ASN A 182 -8.90 5.83 -20.44
CA ASN A 182 -7.71 5.26 -19.79
C ASN A 182 -6.38 5.33 -20.57
N ARG A 183 -6.19 6.30 -21.48
CA ARG A 183 -4.91 6.41 -22.24
C ARG A 183 -3.80 7.19 -21.53
N GLN A 184 -4.12 8.06 -20.56
CA GLN A 184 -3.13 8.96 -19.94
C GLN A 184 -2.27 8.32 -18.84
N ASP A 185 -2.79 7.35 -18.09
CA ASP A 185 -2.03 6.70 -17.00
C ASP A 185 -0.94 5.74 -17.50
N CYS A 186 -1.12 5.17 -18.69
CA CYS A 186 -0.14 4.27 -19.31
C CYS A 186 1.07 5.03 -19.89
N ALA A 187 0.86 6.24 -20.43
CA ALA A 187 1.94 7.06 -21.01
C ALA A 187 2.86 7.67 -19.94
N THR A 188 2.33 7.98 -18.77
CA THR A 188 3.10 8.54 -17.64
C THR A 188 3.98 7.46 -16.99
N ALA A 189 3.45 6.24 -16.82
CA ALA A 189 4.24 5.10 -16.34
C ALA A 189 5.40 4.75 -17.29
N ARG A 190 5.19 4.79 -18.61
CA ARG A 190 6.24 4.52 -19.62
C ARG A 190 7.33 5.59 -19.62
N ARG A 191 6.98 6.88 -19.51
CA ARG A 191 7.93 8.00 -19.41
C ARG A 191 8.81 7.90 -18.15
N ASN A 192 8.21 7.53 -17.01
CA ASN A 192 8.95 7.33 -15.77
C ASN A 192 9.96 6.19 -15.88
N ARG A 193 9.61 5.07 -16.54
CA ARG A 193 10.53 3.94 -16.77
C ARG A 193 11.74 4.33 -17.62
N LEU A 194 11.53 5.10 -18.68
CA LEU A 194 12.61 5.58 -19.55
C LEU A 194 13.53 6.58 -18.84
N SER A 195 12.96 7.46 -18.01
CA SER A 195 13.74 8.41 -17.19
C SER A 195 14.63 7.71 -16.16
N ILE A 196 14.09 6.68 -15.49
CA ILE A 196 14.84 5.86 -14.53
C ILE A 196 15.99 5.11 -15.23
N ALA A 197 15.74 4.50 -16.39
CA ALA A 197 16.77 3.79 -17.15
C ALA A 197 17.89 4.74 -17.62
N LYS A 198 17.55 5.97 -18.04
CA LYS A 198 18.54 7.00 -18.38
C LYS A 198 19.39 7.40 -17.17
N MET A 199 18.77 7.64 -16.01
CA MET A 199 19.52 7.95 -14.77
C MET A 199 20.47 6.82 -14.37
N GLN A 200 20.05 5.56 -14.46
CA GLN A 200 20.91 4.41 -14.17
C GLN A 200 22.12 4.33 -15.10
N SER A 201 21.93 4.62 -16.39
CA SER A 201 23.05 4.68 -17.35
C SER A 201 24.04 5.80 -17.02
N HIS A 202 23.55 6.99 -16.69
CA HIS A 202 24.40 8.12 -16.29
C HIS A 202 25.18 7.82 -14.99
N TYR A 203 24.52 7.22 -14.00
CA TYR A 203 25.15 6.82 -12.75
C TYR A 203 26.26 5.79 -12.98
N SER A 204 26.00 4.76 -13.80
CA SER A 204 27.01 3.75 -14.14
C SER A 204 28.23 4.35 -14.85
N LYS A 205 28.02 5.28 -15.80
CA LYS A 205 29.12 6.00 -16.47
C LYS A 205 29.93 6.86 -15.51
N ALA A 206 29.28 7.58 -14.61
CA ALA A 206 29.94 8.38 -13.60
C ALA A 206 30.78 7.50 -12.65
N MET A 207 30.22 6.37 -12.22
CA MET A 207 30.91 5.46 -11.31
C MET A 207 32.10 4.76 -11.96
N ASN A 208 32.01 4.42 -13.23
CA ASN A 208 33.15 3.89 -13.99
C ASN A 208 34.26 4.93 -14.14
N LYS A 209 33.92 6.22 -14.28
CA LYS A 209 34.91 7.30 -14.34
C LYS A 209 35.60 7.50 -12.99
N VAL A 210 34.84 7.46 -11.89
CA VAL A 210 35.39 7.53 -10.52
C VAL A 210 36.32 6.34 -10.27
N ASN A 211 35.90 5.12 -10.56
CA ASN A 211 36.73 3.92 -10.38
C ASN A 211 38.02 3.99 -11.21
N ARG A 212 37.98 4.58 -12.41
CA ARG A 212 39.17 4.77 -13.23
C ARG A 212 40.15 5.78 -12.64
N LEU A 213 39.66 6.85 -12.02
CA LEU A 213 40.48 7.85 -11.33
C LEU A 213 41.10 7.28 -10.04
N VAL A 214 40.32 6.53 -9.26
CA VAL A 214 40.80 5.82 -8.06
C VAL A 214 41.92 4.82 -8.42
N ASN A 215 41.75 4.08 -9.53
CA ASN A 215 42.78 3.15 -10.00
C ASN A 215 44.05 3.83 -10.55
N LEU A 216 43.97 5.10 -10.95
CA LEU A 216 45.13 5.90 -11.37
C LEU A 216 45.87 6.50 -10.16
N GLN A 217 45.14 6.86 -9.10
CA GLN A 217 45.74 7.33 -7.84
C GLN A 217 46.43 6.21 -7.05
N ASN A 218 45.96 4.96 -7.16
CA ASN A 218 46.60 3.80 -6.53
C ASN A 218 47.81 3.23 -7.30
N LYS A 219 48.26 3.91 -8.36
CA LYS A 219 49.43 3.54 -9.19
C LYS A 219 50.59 4.54 -9.10
N GLN A 220 50.51 5.52 -8.20
CA GLN A 220 51.62 6.37 -7.75
C GLN A 220 52.01 5.94 -6.33
#